data_AF-A0A2K0UPZ4-F1
#
_entry.id   AF-A0A2K0UPZ4-F1
#
_cell.length_a   1.000
_cell.length_b   1.000
_cell.length_c   1.000
_cell.angle_alpha   90.00
_cell.angle_beta   90.00
_cell.angle_gamma   90.00
#
_symmetry.space_group_name_H-M   'P 1'
#
loop_
_entity.id
_entity.type
_entity.pdbx_description
1 polymer ?
#
loop_
_entity_poly.entity_id
_entity_poly.type
_entity_poly.pdbx_seq_one_letter_code
_entity_poly.pdbx_strand_id
1 'polypeptide(L)'
;MMEFKTAEELGERLGGAKVVPWDADLLNLVDEEIRSVFDKSQLITPDDVRRDGLTLEESILKHGWPDLDSARGRIFFLMDNGPVHDVRDAYIEGRPSLEGRVLFTNSAPGQGDCAFQRLNDPLTDADVEFIQAQVRANYWVRTRADEPLSTVFKEKCDVSRRDAALRSGAHIVSTDFAGYELSSRWGCDYAASLLGLT
;
A
#
# COMPACT_ATOMS: atom_id res chain seq x y z
N MET A 1 6.28 0.99 -2.72
CA MET A 1 5.43 1.53 -1.65
C MET A 1 6.32 2.34 -0.73
N MET A 2 5.86 3.50 -0.29
CA MET A 2 6.61 4.43 0.55
C MET A 2 5.79 4.78 1.78
N GLU A 3 6.42 4.73 2.94
CA GLU A 3 5.84 5.20 4.19
C GLU A 3 6.62 6.43 4.64
N PHE A 4 5.93 7.55 4.73
CA PHE A 4 6.48 8.80 5.24
C PHE A 4 6.43 8.75 6.77
N LYS A 5 7.59 8.50 7.38
CA LYS A 5 7.69 8.34 8.82
C LYS A 5 7.46 9.66 9.53
N THR A 6 6.59 9.64 10.52
CA THR A 6 6.40 10.69 11.53
C THR A 6 7.03 10.22 12.84
N ALA A 7 7.25 11.14 13.80
CA ALA A 7 7.75 10.74 15.10
C ALA A 7 6.65 10.03 15.90
N GLU A 8 7.02 8.95 16.56
CA GLU A 8 6.16 8.35 17.57
C GLU A 8 6.16 9.21 18.83
N GLU A 9 4.99 9.43 19.44
CA GLU A 9 4.83 10.24 20.66
C GLU A 9 5.77 9.78 21.79
N LEU A 10 5.97 8.47 21.93
CA LEU A 10 6.88 7.90 22.93
C LEU A 10 8.34 8.28 22.63
N GLY A 11 8.73 8.24 21.36
CA GLY A 11 10.06 8.64 20.90
C GLY A 11 10.33 10.11 21.22
N GLU A 12 9.38 11.00 20.91
CA GLU A 12 9.52 12.43 21.23
C GLU A 12 9.66 12.66 22.73
N ARG A 13 8.82 12.01 23.54
CA ARG A 13 8.85 12.12 25.01
C ARG A 13 10.18 11.67 25.62
N LEU A 14 10.86 10.73 24.99
CA LEU A 14 12.16 10.21 25.45
C LEU A 14 13.35 10.98 24.89
N GLY A 15 13.13 12.11 24.20
CA GLY A 15 14.21 12.91 23.61
C GLY A 15 14.76 12.32 22.31
N GLY A 16 13.93 11.58 21.58
CA GLY A 16 14.24 11.04 20.26
C GLY A 16 14.55 12.13 19.22
N ALA A 17 14.96 11.68 18.03
CA ALA A 17 15.31 12.59 16.95
C ALA A 17 14.13 13.51 16.59
N LYS A 18 14.42 14.81 16.40
CA LYS A 18 13.44 15.76 15.87
C LYS A 18 13.17 15.42 14.41
N VAL A 19 11.94 15.05 14.11
CA VAL A 19 11.51 14.78 12.74
C VAL A 19 11.14 16.07 12.02
N VAL A 20 11.39 16.11 10.72
CA VAL A 20 10.85 17.15 9.84
C VAL A 20 9.42 16.74 9.47
N PRO A 21 8.42 17.60 9.69
CA PRO A 21 7.04 17.31 9.27
C PRO A 21 6.95 17.11 7.76
N TRP A 22 6.08 16.20 7.33
CA TRP A 22 5.73 16.01 5.93
C TRP A 22 4.60 16.96 5.54
N ASP A 23 4.96 18.21 5.26
CA ASP A 23 4.05 19.22 4.72
C ASP A 23 3.93 19.12 3.20
N ALA A 24 3.06 19.95 2.61
CA ALA A 24 2.81 19.96 1.18
C ALA A 24 4.07 20.25 0.35
N ASP A 25 4.98 21.11 0.83
CA ASP A 25 6.21 21.47 0.14
C ASP A 25 7.18 20.29 0.09
N LEU A 26 7.41 19.61 1.23
CA LEU A 26 8.27 18.43 1.26
C LEU A 26 7.69 17.28 0.42
N LEU A 27 6.38 17.13 0.41
CA LEU A 27 5.70 16.16 -0.43
C LEU A 27 5.76 16.50 -1.93
N ASN A 28 5.76 17.79 -2.30
CA ASN A 28 6.03 18.23 -3.67
C ASN A 28 7.47 17.87 -4.08
N LEU A 29 8.45 18.03 -3.19
CA LEU A 29 9.83 17.63 -3.47
C LEU A 29 9.97 16.12 -3.73
N VAL A 30 9.17 15.28 -3.07
CA VAL A 30 9.14 13.84 -3.35
C VAL A 30 8.65 13.57 -4.78
N ASP A 31 7.57 14.25 -5.18
CA ASP A 31 7.02 14.16 -6.53
C ASP A 31 8.03 14.65 -7.60
N GLU A 32 8.79 15.70 -7.30
CA GLU A 32 9.85 16.23 -8.16
C GLU A 32 11.04 15.27 -8.26
N GLU A 33 11.47 14.70 -7.13
CA GLU A 33 12.61 13.77 -7.11
C GLU A 33 12.30 12.46 -7.85
N ILE A 34 11.08 11.93 -7.74
CA ILE A 34 10.72 10.76 -8.55
C ILE A 34 10.77 11.09 -10.04
N ARG A 35 10.32 12.30 -10.43
CA ARG A 35 10.38 12.75 -11.84
C ARG A 35 11.79 13.13 -12.30
N SER A 36 12.73 13.39 -11.39
CA SER A 36 14.13 13.65 -11.74
C SER A 36 14.86 12.37 -12.16
N VAL A 37 14.40 11.21 -11.64
CA VAL A 37 14.98 9.88 -11.91
C VAL A 37 14.26 9.13 -13.01
N PHE A 38 12.93 9.18 -13.06
CA PHE A 38 12.10 8.41 -13.99
C PHE A 38 11.40 9.31 -14.99
N ASP A 39 11.60 9.01 -16.28
CA ASP A 39 10.86 9.68 -17.34
C ASP A 39 9.37 9.36 -17.26
N LYS A 40 8.53 10.27 -17.78
CA LYS A 40 7.07 10.09 -17.82
C LYS A 40 6.66 8.74 -18.44
N SER A 41 7.39 8.26 -19.46
CA SER A 41 7.09 6.98 -20.12
C SER A 41 7.35 5.75 -19.25
N GLN A 42 8.15 5.89 -18.18
CA GLN A 42 8.46 4.83 -17.23
C GLN A 42 7.51 4.82 -16.02
N LEU A 43 6.74 5.87 -15.82
CA LEU A 43 5.81 6.01 -14.69
C LEU A 43 4.39 5.66 -15.12
N ILE A 44 3.61 5.08 -14.23
CA ILE A 44 2.14 5.13 -14.24
C ILE A 44 1.75 6.05 -13.08
N THR A 45 1.12 7.18 -13.39
CA THR A 45 0.65 8.15 -12.39
C THR A 45 -0.88 8.15 -12.28
N PRO A 46 -1.46 8.77 -11.24
CA PRO A 46 -2.91 9.00 -11.16
C PRO A 46 -3.51 9.59 -12.44
N ASP A 47 -2.83 10.55 -13.07
CA ASP A 47 -3.33 11.19 -14.30
C ASP A 47 -3.31 10.25 -15.52
N ASP A 48 -2.51 9.18 -15.53
CA ASP A 48 -2.55 8.16 -16.59
C ASP A 48 -3.78 7.25 -16.45
N VAL A 49 -4.37 7.17 -15.24
CA VAL A 49 -5.52 6.32 -14.91
C VAL A 49 -6.83 7.09 -14.98
N ARG A 50 -6.80 8.37 -14.60
CA ARG A 50 -7.97 9.25 -14.63
C ARG A 50 -8.54 9.39 -16.04
N ARG A 51 -9.86 9.55 -16.08
CA ARG A 51 -10.62 9.89 -17.29
C ARG A 51 -11.20 11.29 -17.17
N ASP A 52 -11.31 11.98 -18.30
CA ASP A 52 -11.88 13.32 -18.36
C ASP A 52 -13.27 13.36 -17.72
N GLY A 53 -13.46 14.30 -16.78
CA GLY A 53 -14.73 14.49 -16.07
C GLY A 53 -14.99 13.50 -14.93
N LEU A 54 -14.06 12.60 -14.61
CA LEU A 54 -14.16 11.66 -13.49
C LEU A 54 -13.08 11.92 -12.44
N THR A 55 -13.36 11.55 -11.19
CA THR A 55 -12.32 11.35 -10.19
C THR A 55 -11.46 10.12 -10.51
N LEU A 56 -10.35 9.94 -9.81
CA LEU A 56 -9.49 8.77 -9.93
C LEU A 56 -10.24 7.51 -9.51
N GLU A 57 -10.98 7.57 -8.39
CA GLU A 57 -11.82 6.47 -7.94
C GLU A 57 -12.87 6.09 -8.99
N GLU A 58 -13.63 7.06 -9.50
CA GLU A 58 -14.64 6.81 -10.54
C GLU A 58 -14.02 6.20 -11.80
N SER A 59 -12.81 6.62 -12.15
CA SER A 59 -12.05 6.08 -13.28
C SER A 59 -11.68 4.62 -13.05
N ILE A 60 -11.17 4.27 -11.87
CA ILE A 60 -10.85 2.88 -11.52
C ILE A 60 -12.10 2.01 -11.47
N LEU A 61 -13.16 2.45 -10.81
CA LEU A 61 -14.39 1.68 -10.66
C LEU A 61 -15.02 1.35 -12.03
N LYS A 62 -14.95 2.28 -12.99
CA LYS A 62 -15.59 2.14 -14.31
C LYS A 62 -14.68 1.55 -15.38
N HIS A 63 -13.39 1.86 -15.34
CA HIS A 63 -12.45 1.57 -16.44
C HIS A 63 -11.26 0.70 -16.03
N GLY A 64 -11.05 0.51 -14.74
CA GLY A 64 -9.94 -0.28 -14.21
C GLY A 64 -8.57 0.33 -14.46
N TRP A 65 -7.54 -0.49 -14.27
CA TRP A 65 -6.14 -0.14 -14.48
C TRP A 65 -5.72 -0.31 -15.95
N PRO A 66 -4.61 0.32 -16.38
CA PRO A 66 -3.99 0.01 -17.67
C PRO A 66 -3.76 -1.50 -17.85
N ASP A 67 -3.93 -1.99 -19.06
CA ASP A 67 -3.63 -3.39 -19.37
C ASP A 67 -2.14 -3.73 -19.22
N LEU A 68 -1.84 -5.03 -19.15
CA LEU A 68 -0.49 -5.51 -18.89
C LEU A 68 0.52 -5.05 -19.94
N ASP A 69 0.11 -4.96 -21.21
CA ASP A 69 1.01 -4.57 -22.29
C ASP A 69 1.34 -3.07 -22.22
N SER A 70 0.37 -2.23 -21.86
CA SER A 70 0.54 -0.80 -21.63
C SER A 70 1.30 -0.48 -20.34
N ALA A 71 1.25 -1.38 -19.35
CA ALA A 71 1.94 -1.25 -18.08
C ALA A 71 3.35 -1.86 -18.07
N ARG A 72 3.68 -2.70 -19.06
CA ARG A 72 4.95 -3.44 -19.10
C ARG A 72 6.16 -2.51 -19.05
N GLY A 73 7.05 -2.75 -18.09
CA GLY A 73 8.28 -1.97 -17.93
C GLY A 73 8.08 -0.61 -17.25
N ARG A 74 6.86 -0.29 -16.82
CA ARG A 74 6.53 0.92 -16.08
C ARG A 74 6.42 0.61 -14.58
N ILE A 75 6.50 1.66 -13.79
CA ILE A 75 6.42 1.61 -12.32
C ILE A 75 5.37 2.60 -11.82
N PHE A 76 4.73 2.31 -10.70
CA PHE A 76 3.94 3.27 -9.95
C PHE A 76 4.32 3.24 -8.47
N PHE A 77 4.04 4.34 -7.79
CA PHE A 77 4.36 4.51 -6.38
C PHE A 77 3.08 4.51 -5.54
N LEU A 78 3.14 3.82 -4.40
CA LEU A 78 2.03 3.71 -3.45
C LEU A 78 2.45 4.37 -2.13
N MET A 79 1.61 5.26 -1.58
CA MET A 79 1.77 5.79 -0.23
C MET A 79 1.13 4.84 0.78
N ASP A 80 1.87 4.45 1.82
CA ASP A 80 1.38 3.57 2.87
C ASP A 80 0.53 4.32 3.92
N ASN A 81 0.84 5.60 4.17
CA ASN A 81 0.11 6.48 5.07
C ASN A 81 -1.36 6.61 4.64
N GLY A 82 -2.29 6.27 5.54
CA GLY A 82 -3.74 6.33 5.29
C GLY A 82 -4.49 5.14 5.91
N PRO A 83 -5.81 5.05 5.70
CA PRO A 83 -6.65 5.96 4.92
C PRO A 83 -6.99 7.29 5.61
N VAL A 84 -6.81 7.37 6.93
CA VAL A 84 -6.92 8.61 7.73
C VAL A 84 -5.54 8.90 8.30
N HIS A 85 -4.87 9.94 7.78
CA HIS A 85 -3.49 10.26 8.18
C HIS A 85 -3.10 11.65 7.67
N ASP A 86 -2.52 12.50 8.52
CA ASP A 86 -2.17 13.90 8.19
C ASP A 86 -1.29 14.02 6.94
N VAL A 87 -0.30 13.15 6.76
CA VAL A 87 0.53 13.09 5.54
C VAL A 87 -0.30 12.88 4.27
N ARG A 88 -1.27 11.95 4.30
CA ARG A 88 -2.16 11.72 3.15
C ARG A 88 -2.98 12.97 2.90
N ASP A 89 -3.54 13.56 3.97
CA ASP A 89 -4.42 14.72 3.87
C ASP A 89 -3.68 15.94 3.30
N ALA A 90 -2.41 16.15 3.71
CA ALA A 90 -1.52 17.14 3.12
C ALA A 90 -1.18 16.85 1.64
N TYR A 91 -1.04 15.57 1.27
CA TYR A 91 -0.74 15.18 -0.12
C TYR A 91 -1.90 15.49 -1.07
N ILE A 92 -3.15 15.35 -0.62
CA ILE A 92 -4.35 15.57 -1.44
C ILE A 92 -4.88 17.01 -1.36
N GLU A 93 -4.26 17.88 -0.57
CA GLU A 93 -4.72 19.27 -0.41
C GLU A 93 -4.72 20.01 -1.76
N GLY A 94 -5.89 20.57 -2.11
CA GLY A 94 -6.13 21.22 -3.40
C GLY A 94 -6.12 20.29 -4.63
N ARG A 95 -5.91 18.98 -4.43
CA ARG A 95 -5.80 17.93 -5.45
C ARG A 95 -6.53 16.65 -5.00
N PRO A 96 -7.86 16.72 -4.75
CA PRO A 96 -8.62 15.65 -4.10
C PRO A 96 -8.74 14.37 -4.93
N SER A 97 -8.39 14.41 -6.22
CA SER A 97 -8.33 13.24 -7.10
C SER A 97 -6.89 12.99 -7.58
N LEU A 98 -5.88 13.47 -6.83
CA LEU A 98 -4.45 13.31 -7.11
C LEU A 98 -4.00 13.98 -8.42
N GLU A 99 -4.65 15.08 -8.81
CA GLU A 99 -4.25 15.92 -9.94
C GLU A 99 -2.74 16.23 -9.92
N GLY A 100 -2.00 15.79 -10.95
CA GLY A 100 -0.57 16.07 -11.09
C GLY A 100 0.34 15.39 -10.05
N ARG A 101 -0.18 14.52 -9.19
CA ARG A 101 0.62 13.76 -8.21
C ARG A 101 1.29 12.54 -8.86
N VAL A 102 2.29 11.95 -8.19
CA VAL A 102 2.93 10.69 -8.62
C VAL A 102 2.38 9.49 -7.88
N LEU A 103 2.24 9.62 -6.56
CA LEU A 103 1.86 8.51 -5.70
C LEU A 103 0.36 8.30 -5.74
N PHE A 104 -0.05 7.03 -5.71
CA PHE A 104 -1.40 6.64 -5.34
C PHE A 104 -1.48 6.56 -3.82
N THR A 105 -2.43 7.27 -3.21
CA THR A 105 -2.64 7.27 -1.76
C THR A 105 -3.35 6.00 -1.30
N ASN A 106 -3.00 5.52 -0.11
CA ASN A 106 -3.83 4.55 0.60
C ASN A 106 -5.10 5.27 1.06
N SER A 107 -6.23 5.02 0.41
CA SER A 107 -7.48 5.74 0.64
C SER A 107 -8.64 4.77 0.91
N ALA A 108 -9.80 5.32 1.25
CA ALA A 108 -11.02 4.56 1.50
C ALA A 108 -12.05 4.78 0.37
N PRO A 109 -12.87 3.76 0.04
CA PRO A 109 -13.95 3.91 -0.93
C PRO A 109 -14.87 5.10 -0.62
N GLY A 110 -15.28 5.82 -1.68
CA GLY A 110 -16.02 7.09 -1.65
C GLY A 110 -15.14 8.34 -1.63
N GLN A 111 -13.81 8.20 -1.58
CA GLN A 111 -12.86 9.31 -1.68
C GLN A 111 -12.31 9.40 -3.10
N GLY A 112 -12.23 10.62 -3.65
CA GLY A 112 -11.84 10.85 -5.04
C GLY A 112 -10.46 10.33 -5.44
N ASP A 113 -9.54 10.15 -4.48
CA ASP A 113 -8.19 9.61 -4.63
C ASP A 113 -8.10 8.08 -4.48
N CYS A 114 -9.21 7.39 -4.20
CA CYS A 114 -9.19 5.96 -3.91
C CYS A 114 -8.98 5.10 -5.15
N ALA A 115 -7.73 4.72 -5.39
CA ALA A 115 -7.34 3.67 -6.33
C ALA A 115 -6.60 2.51 -5.65
N PHE A 116 -5.98 2.77 -4.49
CA PHE A 116 -5.17 1.83 -3.73
C PHE A 116 -5.67 1.73 -2.28
N GLN A 117 -5.73 0.50 -1.75
CA GLN A 117 -6.12 0.21 -0.37
C GLN A 117 -5.09 -0.70 0.32
N ARG A 118 -4.66 -0.31 1.52
CA ARG A 118 -3.86 -1.14 2.43
C ARG A 118 -4.77 -1.82 3.46
N LEU A 119 -5.12 -3.07 3.19
CA LEU A 119 -6.03 -3.90 4.01
C LEU A 119 -5.23 -5.00 4.71
N ASN A 120 -4.54 -4.62 5.78
CA ASN A 120 -3.50 -5.43 6.44
C ASN A 120 -4.00 -6.49 7.42
N ASP A 121 -5.30 -6.53 7.72
CA ASP A 121 -5.83 -7.40 8.76
C ASP A 121 -6.86 -8.38 8.19
N PRO A 122 -6.45 -9.36 7.37
CA PRO A 122 -7.32 -10.43 6.88
C PRO A 122 -7.50 -11.48 7.99
N LEU A 123 -8.15 -11.10 9.09
CA LEU A 123 -8.22 -11.93 10.30
C LEU A 123 -9.43 -12.86 10.32
N THR A 124 -10.48 -12.50 9.60
CA THR A 124 -11.75 -13.24 9.52
C THR A 124 -12.14 -13.52 8.08
N ASP A 125 -13.08 -14.45 7.86
CA ASP A 125 -13.63 -14.69 6.52
C ASP A 125 -14.34 -13.45 5.96
N ALA A 126 -14.96 -12.63 6.81
CA ALA A 126 -15.55 -11.36 6.40
C ALA A 126 -14.50 -10.37 5.89
N ASP A 127 -13.30 -10.32 6.50
CA ASP A 127 -12.19 -9.46 6.02
C ASP A 127 -11.68 -9.94 4.66
N VAL A 128 -11.59 -11.26 4.47
CA VAL A 128 -11.20 -11.87 3.19
C VAL A 128 -12.24 -11.56 2.11
N GLU A 129 -13.53 -11.72 2.40
CA GLU A 129 -14.62 -11.39 1.49
C GLU A 129 -14.63 -9.89 1.13
N PHE A 130 -14.33 -9.03 2.10
CA PHE A 130 -14.18 -7.59 1.88
C PHE A 130 -13.03 -7.29 0.92
N ILE A 131 -11.83 -7.85 1.14
CA ILE A 131 -10.68 -7.69 0.24
C ILE A 131 -11.03 -8.16 -1.17
N GLN A 132 -11.66 -9.33 -1.30
CA GLN A 132 -12.08 -9.85 -2.60
C GLN A 132 -13.09 -8.92 -3.30
N ALA A 133 -14.01 -8.30 -2.55
CA ALA A 133 -14.94 -7.32 -3.09
C ALA A 133 -14.22 -6.06 -3.60
N GLN A 134 -13.19 -5.58 -2.88
CA GLN A 134 -12.38 -4.44 -3.33
C GLN A 134 -11.60 -4.76 -4.60
N VAL A 135 -11.00 -5.95 -4.69
CA VAL A 135 -10.28 -6.41 -5.89
C VAL A 135 -11.23 -6.51 -7.09
N ARG A 136 -12.44 -7.06 -6.91
CA ARG A 136 -13.47 -7.13 -7.97
C ARG A 136 -13.97 -5.76 -8.42
N ALA A 137 -13.85 -4.74 -7.56
CA ALA A 137 -14.18 -3.35 -7.88
C ALA A 137 -13.03 -2.59 -8.56
N ASN A 138 -11.95 -3.28 -8.96
CA ASN A 138 -10.74 -2.75 -9.62
C ASN A 138 -9.78 -1.97 -8.70
N TYR A 139 -9.99 -1.93 -7.38
CA TYR A 139 -9.00 -1.34 -6.50
C TYR A 139 -7.71 -2.17 -6.48
N TRP A 140 -6.57 -1.49 -6.43
CA TRP A 140 -5.31 -2.14 -6.11
C TRP A 140 -5.26 -2.39 -4.61
N VAL A 141 -5.00 -3.63 -4.19
CA VAL A 141 -5.08 -4.00 -2.77
C VAL A 141 -3.78 -4.63 -2.32
N ARG A 142 -3.26 -4.14 -1.20
CA ARG A 142 -2.18 -4.77 -0.45
C ARG A 142 -2.70 -5.31 0.86
N THR A 143 -2.29 -6.52 1.21
CA THR A 143 -2.45 -7.13 2.54
C THR A 143 -1.12 -7.69 3.04
N ARG A 144 -1.10 -8.28 4.24
CA ARG A 144 0.09 -8.90 4.83
C ARG A 144 -0.22 -10.31 5.33
N ALA A 145 0.78 -11.18 5.24
CA ALA A 145 0.68 -12.57 5.71
C ALA A 145 0.95 -12.70 7.22
N ASP A 146 1.67 -11.76 7.82
CA ASP A 146 2.14 -11.80 9.21
C ASP A 146 2.12 -10.41 9.86
N GLU A 147 2.21 -10.40 11.19
CA GLU A 147 2.56 -9.22 11.98
C GLU A 147 3.97 -9.44 12.59
N PRO A 148 4.94 -8.58 12.29
CA PRO A 148 6.32 -8.79 12.70
C PRO A 148 6.44 -9.00 14.21
N LEU A 149 7.25 -9.98 14.62
CA LEU A 149 7.45 -10.40 16.01
C LEU A 149 6.20 -10.99 16.71
N SER A 150 4.98 -10.48 16.50
CA SER A 150 3.78 -11.11 17.09
C SER A 150 3.54 -12.50 16.52
N THR A 151 3.67 -12.67 15.20
CA THR A 151 3.48 -13.99 14.57
C THR A 151 4.39 -15.06 15.15
N VAL A 152 5.66 -14.72 15.44
CA VAL A 152 6.62 -15.68 16.00
C VAL A 152 6.57 -15.81 17.53
N PHE A 153 6.27 -14.75 18.28
CA PHE A 153 6.33 -14.78 19.75
C PHE A 153 4.98 -14.92 20.46
N LYS A 154 3.93 -14.30 19.92
CA LYS A 154 2.61 -14.22 20.57
C LYS A 154 1.63 -15.21 19.97
N GLU A 155 1.63 -15.32 18.65
CA GLU A 155 0.70 -16.13 17.88
C GLU A 155 1.22 -17.56 17.66
N LYS A 156 2.41 -17.90 18.17
CA LYS A 156 3.00 -19.26 18.10
C LYS A 156 3.01 -19.83 16.68
N CYS A 157 3.42 -19.03 15.70
CA CYS A 157 3.55 -19.42 14.30
C CYS A 157 2.21 -19.74 13.62
N ASP A 158 1.11 -19.16 14.09
CA ASP A 158 -0.20 -19.31 13.48
C ASP A 158 -0.18 -18.87 12.01
N VAL A 159 -0.63 -19.77 11.12
CA VAL A 159 -0.62 -19.57 9.67
C VAL A 159 -1.94 -19.03 9.11
N SER A 160 -2.95 -18.80 9.95
CA SER A 160 -4.29 -18.41 9.52
C SER A 160 -4.29 -17.09 8.77
N ARG A 161 -3.50 -16.10 9.23
CA ARG A 161 -3.35 -14.80 8.53
C ARG A 161 -2.69 -14.96 7.16
N ARG A 162 -1.66 -15.81 7.05
CA ARG A 162 -1.02 -16.14 5.77
C ARG A 162 -2.02 -16.75 4.81
N ASP A 163 -2.73 -17.77 5.25
CA ASP A 163 -3.68 -18.51 4.42
C ASP A 163 -4.86 -17.61 4.02
N ALA A 164 -5.28 -16.68 4.88
CA ALA A 164 -6.27 -15.64 4.59
C ALA A 164 -5.76 -14.63 3.56
N ALA A 165 -4.54 -14.12 3.74
CA ALA A 165 -3.90 -13.21 2.81
C ALA A 165 -3.78 -13.83 1.40
N LEU A 166 -3.31 -15.07 1.29
CA LEU A 166 -3.12 -15.75 0.01
C LEU A 166 -4.46 -16.06 -0.70
N ARG A 167 -5.53 -16.38 0.03
CA ARG A 167 -6.86 -16.63 -0.56
C ARG A 167 -7.69 -15.36 -0.83
N SER A 168 -7.22 -14.20 -0.36
CA SER A 168 -7.95 -12.93 -0.48
C SER A 168 -7.99 -12.35 -1.90
N GLY A 169 -7.06 -12.77 -2.77
CA GLY A 169 -6.91 -12.19 -4.11
C GLY A 169 -6.29 -10.79 -4.12
N ALA A 170 -5.77 -10.30 -2.98
CA ALA A 170 -4.99 -9.07 -2.96
C ALA A 170 -3.82 -9.12 -3.95
N HIS A 171 -3.54 -7.99 -4.61
CA HIS A 171 -2.49 -7.88 -5.62
C HIS A 171 -1.09 -7.89 -5.00
N ILE A 172 -0.96 -7.47 -3.75
CA ILE A 172 0.30 -7.50 -2.99
C ILE A 172 0.05 -8.20 -1.66
N VAL A 173 0.76 -9.29 -1.41
CA VAL A 173 0.86 -9.93 -0.09
C VAL A 173 2.29 -9.75 0.41
N SER A 174 2.47 -8.94 1.45
CA SER A 174 3.78 -8.71 2.07
C SER A 174 4.03 -9.67 3.24
N THR A 175 5.29 -10.03 3.47
CA THR A 175 5.71 -10.88 4.59
C THR A 175 7.11 -10.51 5.06
N ASP A 176 7.36 -10.62 6.37
CA ASP A 176 8.71 -10.58 6.95
C ASP A 176 9.38 -11.96 6.97
N PHE A 177 8.66 -13.02 6.60
CA PHE A 177 9.09 -14.42 6.67
C PHE A 177 8.90 -15.12 5.32
N ALA A 178 9.59 -14.62 4.29
CA ALA A 178 9.58 -15.22 2.94
C ALA A 178 10.22 -16.62 2.85
N GLY A 179 10.97 -17.02 3.89
CA GLY A 179 11.61 -18.32 4.02
C GLY A 179 11.61 -18.80 5.47
N TYR A 180 11.63 -20.12 5.68
CA TYR A 180 11.55 -20.75 6.99
C TYR A 180 12.75 -20.40 7.89
N GLU A 181 13.91 -20.16 7.31
CA GLU A 181 15.12 -19.75 8.02
C GLU A 181 14.98 -18.43 8.78
N LEU A 182 14.06 -17.56 8.36
CA LEU A 182 13.83 -16.26 9.00
C LEU A 182 13.06 -16.39 10.32
N SER A 183 12.21 -17.41 10.44
CA SER A 183 11.42 -17.70 11.63
C SER A 183 12.10 -18.73 12.55
N SER A 184 12.94 -19.61 12.02
CA SER A 184 13.62 -20.69 12.76
C SER A 184 14.50 -20.18 13.92
N ARG A 185 15.09 -18.99 13.79
CA ARG A 185 15.83 -18.32 14.89
C ARG A 185 14.99 -18.08 16.14
N TRP A 186 13.67 -18.09 16.00
CA TRP A 186 12.70 -17.93 17.09
C TRP A 186 12.03 -19.25 17.48
N GLY A 187 12.55 -20.40 17.03
CA GLY A 187 11.95 -21.72 17.28
C GLY A 187 10.62 -21.91 16.56
N CYS A 188 10.42 -21.20 15.45
CA CYS A 188 9.18 -21.13 14.70
C CYS A 188 9.35 -21.73 13.30
N ASP A 189 8.35 -22.46 12.81
CA ASP A 189 8.31 -23.01 11.45
C ASP A 189 7.25 -22.27 10.62
N TYR A 190 7.48 -20.97 10.44
CA TYR A 190 6.56 -20.09 9.71
C TYR A 190 7.26 -19.56 8.45
N ALA A 191 6.57 -19.66 7.31
CA ALA A 191 6.94 -18.99 6.08
C ALA A 191 5.69 -18.65 5.26
N ALA A 192 5.75 -17.54 4.54
CA ALA A 192 4.80 -17.15 3.53
C ALA A 192 5.48 -17.14 2.15
N SER A 193 5.19 -18.17 1.35
CA SER A 193 5.73 -18.33 0.01
C SER A 193 4.63 -18.77 -0.97
N LEU A 194 4.81 -18.47 -2.25
CA LEU A 194 3.96 -18.99 -3.32
C LEU A 194 4.47 -20.38 -3.72
N LEU A 195 3.55 -21.35 -3.80
CA LEU A 195 3.85 -22.71 -4.23
C LEU A 195 4.51 -22.71 -5.62
N GLY A 196 5.66 -23.36 -5.76
CA GLY A 196 6.38 -23.50 -7.03
C GLY A 196 7.61 -22.61 -7.22
N LEU A 197 7.97 -21.81 -6.20
CA LEU A 197 9.22 -21.06 -6.14
C LEU A 197 10.12 -21.63 -5.02
N THR A 198 10.76 -22.76 -5.29
CA THR A 198 11.86 -23.33 -4.47
C THR A 198 13.02 -23.69 -5.38
#